data_AF-A0A7S1S8Z6-F1
#
_entry.id   AF-A0A7S1S8Z6-F1
#
_cell.length_a   1.000
_cell.length_b   1.000
_cell.length_c   1.000
_cell.angle_alpha   90.00
_cell.angle_beta   90.00
_cell.angle_gamma   90.00
#
_symmetry.space_group_name_H-M   'P 1'
#
loop_
_entity.id
_entity.type
_entity.pdbx_description
1 polymer ?
#
loop_
_entity_poly.entity_id
_entity_poly.type
_entity_poly.pdbx_seq_one_letter_code
_entity_poly.pdbx_strand_id
1 'polypeptide(L)'
;ANGVPNGASGISNGAADAAGEGHGAEDGAEEDDAGEASGSAGTVRRELVALLLAFLKEYYLRDEENAIKAMLRDTCATGLHPRPLGKWGLMSLGEVGEAIAAFEVWKDGGCLYMPILYYSPSYQEEIPGFITAKRSTAGGSKYTLENINPQGEQSWKRSDADPNNVRPDRSKVGWWAPSADAEAVNVEHPEQEVQPAAASSSTPTPVAPGRIQTATFAFDGSSYGPDYLVLNPGDEINWLEEDQGWSRGKVVQRQVVLPHDRPGALVDVG
;
A
#
# COMPACT_ATOMS: atom_id res chain seq x y z
N ALA A 1 -32.56 -28.86 47.18
CA ALA A 1 -31.78 -28.02 48.11
C ALA A 1 -30.31 -28.12 47.73
N ASN A 2 -29.73 -27.02 47.25
CA ASN A 2 -28.30 -26.70 47.31
C ASN A 2 -28.14 -25.33 46.64
N GLY A 3 -28.06 -24.30 47.49
CA GLY A 3 -27.92 -22.91 47.10
C GLY A 3 -26.47 -22.56 46.84
N VAL A 4 -26.25 -21.75 45.80
CA VAL A 4 -24.98 -21.10 45.49
C VAL A 4 -25.12 -19.63 45.91
N PRO A 5 -24.23 -19.08 46.76
CA PRO A 5 -24.31 -17.68 47.14
C PRO A 5 -23.73 -16.76 46.07
N ASN A 6 -24.48 -15.69 45.81
CA ASN A 6 -24.19 -14.60 44.90
C ASN A 6 -23.34 -13.55 45.64
N GLY A 7 -22.08 -13.36 45.24
CA GLY A 7 -21.17 -12.36 45.82
C GLY A 7 -21.05 -11.15 44.89
N ALA A 8 -21.82 -10.10 45.18
CA ALA A 8 -21.71 -8.81 44.51
C ALA A 8 -20.70 -7.92 45.27
N SER A 9 -19.59 -7.57 44.63
CA SER A 9 -18.68 -6.51 45.09
C SER A 9 -18.85 -5.30 44.19
N GLY A 10 -19.55 -4.29 44.70
CA GLY A 10 -19.60 -2.95 44.11
C GLY A 10 -18.33 -2.19 44.48
N ILE A 11 -17.59 -1.74 43.48
CA ILE A 11 -16.48 -0.79 43.64
C ILE A 11 -16.97 0.55 43.10
N SER A 12 -17.23 1.46 44.02
CA SER A 12 -17.53 2.87 43.77
C SER A 12 -16.24 3.62 43.42
N ASN A 13 -16.16 4.16 42.19
CA ASN A 13 -15.08 5.08 41.80
C ASN A 13 -15.52 6.53 42.02
N GLY A 14 -14.66 7.25 42.74
CA GLY A 14 -14.86 8.63 43.19
C GLY A 14 -14.76 9.65 42.07
N ALA A 15 -15.48 10.75 42.30
CA ALA A 15 -15.38 12.00 41.59
C ALA A 15 -14.06 12.70 41.93
N ALA A 16 -13.28 13.05 40.91
CA ALA A 16 -12.18 14.00 41.02
C ALA A 16 -12.58 15.28 40.27
N ASP A 17 -12.85 16.30 41.06
CA ASP A 17 -13.02 17.70 40.72
C ASP A 17 -11.67 18.24 40.23
N ALA A 18 -11.62 18.82 39.03
CA ALA A 18 -10.44 19.48 38.51
C ALA A 18 -10.84 20.87 38.01
N ALA A 19 -10.69 21.84 38.91
CA ALA A 19 -10.78 23.25 38.65
C ALA A 19 -9.71 23.68 37.64
N GLY A 20 -10.15 24.46 36.65
CA GLY A 20 -9.28 25.16 35.72
C GLY A 20 -8.88 26.54 36.23
N GLU A 21 -7.63 26.88 35.97
CA GLU A 21 -7.04 28.23 35.88
C GLU A 21 -5.94 28.07 34.79
N GLY A 22 -5.80 28.85 33.72
CA GLY A 22 -6.20 30.21 33.45
C GLY A 22 -4.97 31.13 33.50
N HIS A 23 -4.44 31.53 32.34
CA HIS A 23 -3.52 32.65 32.03
C HIS A 23 -2.10 32.30 31.56
N GLY A 24 -1.78 32.87 30.40
CA GLY A 24 -0.44 32.90 29.80
C GLY A 24 -0.51 33.41 28.37
N ALA A 25 -0.90 34.66 28.21
CA ALA A 25 -0.72 35.40 26.96
C ALA A 25 0.74 35.87 26.91
N GLU A 26 1.51 35.35 25.97
CA GLU A 26 2.77 35.99 25.54
C GLU A 26 2.78 36.04 24.02
N ASP A 27 2.50 37.27 23.60
CA ASP A 27 2.71 37.89 22.30
C ASP A 27 4.22 38.00 22.05
N GLY A 28 4.71 37.54 20.90
CA GLY A 28 6.14 37.46 20.65
C GLY A 28 6.47 37.01 19.23
N ALA A 29 6.60 38.01 18.36
CA ALA A 29 7.09 37.96 16.99
C ALA A 29 8.35 37.09 16.80
N GLU A 30 8.40 36.37 15.68
CA GLU A 30 9.31 36.65 14.56
C GLU A 30 9.09 35.58 13.48
N GLU A 31 8.43 36.00 12.40
CA GLU A 31 8.25 35.23 11.17
C GLU A 31 9.58 35.22 10.40
N ASP A 32 10.50 34.34 10.78
CA ASP A 32 11.67 34.03 9.94
C ASP A 32 11.34 32.87 8.99
N ASP A 33 11.10 33.30 7.75
CA ASP A 33 11.00 32.56 6.51
C ASP A 33 12.24 31.67 6.26
N ALA A 34 12.23 30.47 6.84
CA ALA A 34 13.16 29.38 6.52
C ALA A 34 12.43 28.28 5.73
N GLY A 35 11.89 28.66 4.57
CA GLY A 35 11.26 27.77 3.61
C GLY A 35 12.25 26.86 2.87
N GLU A 36 11.74 25.68 2.52
CA GLU A 36 12.10 24.86 1.34
C GLU A 36 13.10 23.68 1.42
N ALA A 37 13.76 23.38 2.54
CA ALA A 37 14.58 22.15 2.62
C ALA A 37 13.84 20.89 3.16
N SER A 38 12.62 21.04 3.69
CA SER A 38 11.91 19.99 4.45
C SER A 38 11.05 19.03 3.60
N GLY A 39 10.99 19.22 2.27
CA GLY A 39 10.14 18.41 1.40
C GLY A 39 10.64 16.97 1.17
N SER A 40 11.96 16.80 1.00
CA SER A 40 12.53 15.51 0.56
C SER A 40 12.49 14.43 1.65
N ALA A 41 12.76 14.76 2.91
CA ALA A 41 12.77 13.79 4.00
C ALA A 41 11.36 13.27 4.33
N GLY A 42 10.34 14.12 4.19
CA GLY A 42 8.94 13.74 4.39
C GLY A 42 8.44 12.74 3.35
N THR A 43 8.86 12.89 2.09
CA THR A 43 8.46 11.97 1.01
C THR A 43 9.03 10.57 1.22
N VAL A 44 10.33 10.47 1.54
CA VAL A 44 10.99 9.17 1.81
C VAL A 44 10.31 8.45 2.99
N ARG A 45 9.98 9.21 4.05
CA ARG A 45 9.24 8.67 5.20
C ARG A 45 7.87 8.10 4.79
N ARG A 46 7.08 8.83 4.00
CA ARG A 46 5.76 8.36 3.55
C ARG A 46 5.86 7.12 2.67
N GLU A 47 6.83 7.08 1.76
CA GLU A 47 7.09 5.92 0.91
C GLU A 47 7.44 4.68 1.75
N LEU A 48 8.24 4.85 2.80
CA LEU A 48 8.62 3.77 3.70
C LEU A 48 7.43 3.21 4.50
N VAL A 49 6.58 4.09 5.02
CA VAL A 49 5.33 3.70 5.69
C VAL A 49 4.41 2.96 4.72
N ALA A 50 4.27 3.44 3.48
CA ALA A 50 3.46 2.80 2.45
C ALA A 50 3.99 1.40 2.09
N LEU A 51 5.31 1.25 1.95
CA LEU A 51 5.96 -0.04 1.70
C LEU A 51 5.74 -1.03 2.85
N LEU A 52 5.89 -0.57 4.11
CA LEU A 52 5.63 -1.41 5.27
C LEU A 52 4.16 -1.81 5.36
N LEU A 53 3.24 -0.88 5.10
CA LEU A 53 1.81 -1.17 5.04
C LEU A 53 1.49 -2.21 3.96
N ALA A 54 2.09 -2.09 2.77
CA ALA A 54 1.94 -3.08 1.70
C ALA A 54 2.45 -4.46 2.12
N PHE A 55 3.60 -4.52 2.79
CA PHE A 55 4.14 -5.77 3.35
C PHE A 55 3.19 -6.40 4.38
N LEU A 56 2.67 -5.61 5.32
CA LEU A 56 1.73 -6.09 6.34
C LEU A 56 0.45 -6.65 5.70
N LYS A 57 -0.10 -5.93 4.71
CA LYS A 57 -1.25 -6.38 3.92
C LYS A 57 -0.94 -7.71 3.22
N GLU A 58 0.16 -7.80 2.48
CA GLU A 58 0.54 -9.00 1.73
C GLU A 58 0.69 -10.24 2.63
N TYR A 59 1.46 -10.14 3.71
CA TYR A 59 1.70 -11.28 4.60
C TYR A 59 0.46 -11.70 5.37
N TYR A 60 -0.43 -10.76 5.69
CA TYR A 60 -1.72 -11.06 6.29
C TYR A 60 -2.61 -11.87 5.32
N LEU A 61 -2.63 -11.50 4.03
CA LEU A 61 -3.37 -12.23 3.00
C LEU A 61 -2.85 -13.65 2.78
N ARG A 62 -1.54 -13.86 2.98
CA ARG A 62 -0.90 -15.19 2.90
C ARG A 62 -1.08 -16.05 4.15
N ASP A 63 -1.73 -15.54 5.20
CA ASP A 63 -1.84 -16.19 6.51
C ASP A 63 -0.48 -16.42 7.19
N GLU A 64 0.51 -15.59 6.85
CA GLU A 64 1.87 -15.65 7.37
C GLU A 64 2.05 -14.69 8.56
N GLU A 65 1.11 -14.68 9.50
CA GLU A 65 1.16 -13.79 10.67
C GLU A 65 2.46 -13.93 11.49
N ASN A 66 3.04 -15.14 11.50
CA ASN A 66 4.29 -15.39 12.21
C ASN A 66 5.46 -14.61 11.60
N ALA A 67 5.48 -14.42 10.28
CA ALA A 67 6.49 -13.60 9.62
C ALA A 67 6.30 -12.11 9.93
N ILE A 68 5.04 -11.63 10.00
CA ILE A 68 4.73 -10.28 10.50
C ILE A 68 5.26 -10.10 11.93
N LYS A 69 4.92 -11.04 12.83
CA LYS A 69 5.35 -11.01 14.23
C LYS A 69 6.88 -11.06 14.35
N ALA A 70 7.55 -11.87 13.54
CA ALA A 70 9.01 -11.94 13.51
C ALA A 70 9.62 -10.59 13.07
N MET A 71 9.15 -10.02 11.97
CA MET A 71 9.61 -8.72 11.47
C MET A 71 9.38 -7.60 12.51
N LEU A 72 8.19 -7.54 13.11
CA LEU A 72 7.87 -6.55 14.13
C LEU A 72 8.74 -6.72 15.38
N ARG A 73 9.01 -7.96 15.80
CA ARG A 73 9.93 -8.25 16.93
C ARG A 73 11.35 -7.79 16.61
N ASP A 74 11.86 -8.10 15.42
CA ASP A 74 13.19 -7.68 14.98
C ASP A 74 13.34 -6.15 14.97
N THR A 75 12.24 -5.46 14.67
CA THR A 75 12.16 -4.00 14.69
C THR A 75 12.11 -3.43 16.11
N CYS A 76 11.34 -4.05 17.01
CA CYS A 76 11.18 -3.59 18.40
C CYS A 76 12.33 -3.97 19.35
N ALA A 77 13.13 -4.98 19.03
CA ALA A 77 14.11 -5.55 19.96
C ALA A 77 15.28 -4.62 20.36
N THR A 78 15.47 -3.45 19.70
CA THR A 78 16.73 -2.69 19.80
C THR A 78 16.58 -1.23 20.27
N GLY A 79 15.40 -0.81 20.71
CA GLY A 79 15.19 0.52 21.34
C GLY A 79 14.83 1.65 20.35
N LEU A 80 15.12 2.90 20.74
CA LEU A 80 14.60 4.13 20.10
C LEU A 80 15.30 4.56 18.79
N HIS A 81 16.42 3.93 18.42
CA HIS A 81 17.22 4.39 17.28
C HIS A 81 16.80 3.73 15.95
N PRO A 82 16.75 4.48 14.83
CA PRO A 82 16.45 3.92 13.51
C PRO A 82 17.41 2.79 13.12
N ARG A 83 16.90 1.72 12.50
CA ARG A 83 17.70 0.53 12.18
C ARG A 83 17.56 0.12 10.71
N PRO A 84 18.66 -0.31 10.04
CA PRO A 84 18.57 -0.94 8.74
C PRO A 84 17.84 -2.30 8.81
N LEU A 85 16.65 -2.40 8.24
CA LEU A 85 15.83 -3.61 8.10
C LEU A 85 16.12 -4.33 6.78
N GLY A 86 17.37 -4.75 6.57
CA GLY A 86 17.77 -5.46 5.35
C GLY A 86 17.38 -4.69 4.08
N LYS A 87 16.48 -5.26 3.27
CA LYS A 87 15.98 -4.64 2.02
C LYS A 87 15.08 -3.40 2.22
N TRP A 88 14.63 -3.14 3.46
CA TRP A 88 13.66 -2.09 3.76
C TRP A 88 14.30 -0.76 4.20
N GLY A 89 15.62 -0.70 4.34
CA GLY A 89 16.30 0.54 4.75
C GLY A 89 16.15 0.86 6.24
N LEU A 90 16.46 2.10 6.63
CA LEU A 90 16.42 2.57 8.03
C LEU A 90 14.99 2.91 8.43
N MET A 91 14.38 2.13 9.33
CA MET A 91 13.06 2.48 9.90
C MET A 91 13.16 2.94 11.34
N SER A 92 12.40 3.97 11.67
CA SER A 92 12.13 4.44 13.02
C SER A 92 10.92 3.74 13.63
N LEU A 93 10.84 3.70 14.97
CA LEU A 93 9.68 3.16 15.68
C LEU A 93 8.37 3.92 15.33
N GLY A 94 8.48 5.23 15.04
CA GLY A 94 7.35 6.05 14.63
C GLY A 94 6.72 5.59 13.32
N GLU A 95 7.54 5.31 12.31
CA GLU A 95 7.07 4.83 10.99
C GLU A 95 6.42 3.45 11.09
N VAL A 96 6.98 2.58 11.94
CA VAL A 96 6.41 1.25 12.19
C VAL A 96 5.06 1.38 12.90
N GLY A 97 4.97 2.24 13.91
CA GLY A 97 3.70 2.51 14.62
C GLY A 97 2.64 3.09 13.68
N GLU A 98 3.03 4.01 12.81
CA GLU A 98 2.16 4.60 11.79
C GLU A 98 1.65 3.55 10.80
N ALA A 99 2.53 2.69 10.28
CA ALA A 99 2.13 1.60 9.38
C ALA A 99 1.22 0.56 10.06
N ILE A 100 1.48 0.22 11.34
CA ILE A 100 0.60 -0.67 12.11
C ILE A 100 -0.77 -0.03 12.32
N ALA A 101 -0.83 1.25 12.70
CA ALA A 101 -2.09 1.95 12.89
C ALA A 101 -2.90 1.99 11.58
N ALA A 102 -2.26 2.31 10.45
CA ALA A 102 -2.89 2.26 9.13
C ALA A 102 -3.36 0.84 8.76
N PHE A 103 -2.59 -0.19 9.13
CA PHE A 103 -2.95 -1.59 8.91
C PHE A 103 -4.17 -2.03 9.74
N GLU A 104 -4.26 -1.63 11.00
CA GLU A 104 -5.44 -1.90 11.85
C GLU A 104 -6.68 -1.21 11.29
N VAL A 105 -6.58 0.06 10.89
CA VAL A 105 -7.68 0.79 10.24
C VAL A 105 -8.12 0.08 8.95
N TRP A 106 -7.18 -0.41 8.15
CA TRP A 106 -7.49 -1.18 6.95
C TRP A 106 -8.22 -2.50 7.24
N LYS A 107 -7.80 -3.24 8.29
CA LYS A 107 -8.51 -4.45 8.74
C LYS A 107 -9.93 -4.13 9.22
N ASP A 108 -10.08 -3.10 10.03
CA ASP A 108 -11.38 -2.66 10.55
C ASP A 108 -12.31 -2.17 9.43
N GLY A 109 -11.74 -1.53 8.40
CA GLY A 109 -12.40 -1.15 7.15
C GLY A 109 -12.89 -2.33 6.31
N GLY A 110 -12.58 -3.57 6.70
CA GLY A 110 -12.99 -4.78 5.98
C GLY A 110 -12.09 -5.10 4.80
N CYS A 111 -10.85 -4.64 4.81
CA CYS A 111 -9.86 -4.92 3.77
C CYS A 111 -10.33 -4.51 2.37
N LEU A 112 -10.65 -3.23 2.18
CA LEU A 112 -11.09 -2.71 0.87
C LEU A 112 -10.05 -3.02 -0.22
N TYR A 113 -10.56 -3.29 -1.42
CA TYR A 113 -9.84 -3.71 -2.62
C TYR A 113 -9.05 -5.02 -2.48
N MET A 114 -9.30 -5.79 -1.42
CA MET A 114 -8.74 -7.12 -1.24
C MET A 114 -9.35 -8.10 -2.24
N PRO A 115 -8.54 -8.89 -2.96
CA PRO A 115 -9.02 -10.05 -3.70
C PRO A 115 -9.66 -11.05 -2.74
N ILE A 116 -10.89 -11.43 -3.03
CA ILE A 116 -11.67 -12.35 -2.22
C ILE A 116 -12.28 -13.46 -3.07
N LEU A 117 -12.59 -14.56 -2.40
CA LEU A 117 -13.51 -15.58 -2.86
C LEU A 117 -14.80 -15.42 -2.07
N TYR A 118 -15.88 -15.13 -2.77
CA TYR A 118 -17.22 -15.08 -2.22
C TYR A 118 -17.95 -16.39 -2.51
N TYR A 119 -18.33 -17.12 -1.46
CA TYR A 119 -19.19 -18.29 -1.63
C TYR A 119 -20.63 -17.85 -1.84
N SER A 120 -21.16 -18.05 -3.04
CA SER A 120 -22.56 -17.73 -3.34
C SER A 120 -23.48 -18.88 -2.92
N PRO A 121 -24.37 -18.70 -1.93
CA PRO A 121 -25.30 -19.76 -1.55
C PRO A 121 -26.29 -20.13 -2.66
N SER A 122 -26.58 -19.18 -3.57
CA SER A 122 -27.50 -19.36 -4.69
C SER A 122 -26.93 -20.26 -5.77
N TYR A 123 -25.63 -20.13 -6.07
CA TYR A 123 -24.96 -20.89 -7.13
C TYR A 123 -24.12 -22.06 -6.59
N GLN A 124 -23.90 -22.12 -5.28
CA GLN A 124 -23.03 -23.10 -4.61
C GLN A 124 -21.61 -23.13 -5.17
N GLU A 125 -21.10 -21.95 -5.55
CA GLU A 125 -19.77 -21.78 -6.14
C GLU A 125 -19.02 -20.61 -5.50
N GLU A 126 -17.70 -20.63 -5.64
CA GLU A 126 -16.83 -19.55 -5.21
C GLU A 126 -16.59 -18.58 -6.35
N ILE A 127 -16.94 -17.32 -6.12
CA ILE A 127 -16.86 -16.26 -7.11
C ILE A 127 -15.69 -15.34 -6.72
N PRO A 128 -14.67 -15.19 -7.58
CA PRO A 128 -13.60 -14.24 -7.33
C PRO A 128 -14.10 -12.81 -7.48
N GLY A 129 -13.68 -11.93 -6.58
CA GLY A 129 -14.06 -10.52 -6.61
C GLY A 129 -13.20 -9.65 -5.72
N PHE A 130 -13.64 -8.41 -5.53
CA PHE A 130 -13.01 -7.43 -4.65
C PHE A 130 -14.04 -6.79 -3.73
N ILE A 131 -13.66 -6.49 -2.49
CA ILE A 131 -14.50 -5.70 -1.58
C ILE A 131 -14.33 -4.22 -1.96
N THR A 132 -15.40 -3.54 -2.36
CA THR A 132 -15.34 -2.11 -2.71
C THR A 132 -15.92 -1.21 -1.63
N ALA A 133 -16.78 -1.75 -0.76
CA ALA A 133 -17.28 -1.03 0.41
C ALA A 133 -17.68 -1.98 1.53
N LYS A 134 -17.58 -1.49 2.77
CA LYS A 134 -18.19 -2.10 3.96
C LYS A 134 -19.29 -1.18 4.46
N ARG A 135 -20.53 -1.67 4.55
CA ARG A 135 -21.66 -0.93 5.12
C ARG A 135 -22.05 -1.55 6.44
N SER A 136 -22.15 -0.71 7.48
CA SER A 136 -22.76 -1.11 8.74
C SER A 136 -24.28 -0.99 8.62
N THR A 137 -25.00 -2.07 8.89
CA THR A 137 -26.46 -2.10 8.92
C THR A 137 -26.95 -2.53 10.30
N ALA A 138 -28.22 -2.28 10.62
CA ALA A 138 -28.80 -2.70 11.91
C ALA A 138 -28.69 -4.22 12.17
N GLY A 139 -28.53 -5.04 11.12
CA GLY A 139 -28.34 -6.49 11.21
C GLY A 139 -26.89 -6.97 11.12
N GLY A 140 -25.90 -6.07 11.18
CA GLY A 140 -24.48 -6.39 11.04
C GLY A 140 -23.80 -5.71 9.84
N SER A 141 -22.56 -6.10 9.56
CA SER A 141 -21.81 -5.58 8.42
C SER A 141 -22.21 -6.30 7.12
N LYS A 142 -22.27 -5.57 6.01
CA LYS A 142 -22.37 -6.12 4.66
C LYS A 142 -21.21 -5.61 3.81
N TYR A 143 -20.71 -6.45 2.92
CA TYR A 143 -19.72 -6.06 1.93
C TYR A 143 -20.39 -5.80 0.59
N THR A 144 -20.02 -4.73 -0.09
CA THR A 144 -20.30 -4.56 -1.51
C THR A 144 -19.13 -5.15 -2.28
N LEU A 145 -19.42 -6.13 -3.14
CA LEU A 145 -18.44 -6.82 -3.95
C LEU A 145 -18.53 -6.38 -5.40
N GLU A 146 -17.37 -6.28 -6.05
CA GLU A 146 -17.26 -6.25 -7.50
C GLU A 146 -16.72 -7.59 -7.99
N ASN A 147 -17.58 -8.37 -8.65
CA ASN A 147 -17.25 -9.70 -9.13
C ASN A 147 -16.50 -9.63 -10.46
N ILE A 148 -15.46 -10.45 -10.60
CA ILE A 148 -14.83 -10.71 -11.89
C ILE A 148 -15.64 -11.82 -12.56
N ASN A 149 -16.39 -11.51 -13.61
CA ASN A 149 -17.13 -12.52 -14.34
C ASN A 149 -16.14 -13.50 -15.00
N PRO A 150 -16.14 -14.80 -14.64
CA PRO A 150 -15.22 -15.77 -15.23
C PRO A 150 -15.48 -16.00 -16.73
N GLN A 151 -16.66 -15.64 -17.24
CA GLN A 151 -17.04 -15.85 -18.65
C GLN A 151 -16.58 -14.73 -19.60
N GLY A 152 -15.81 -13.75 -19.11
CA GLY A 152 -15.16 -12.74 -19.96
C GLY A 152 -16.07 -11.63 -20.48
N GLU A 153 -17.37 -11.66 -20.21
CA GLU A 153 -18.24 -10.50 -20.42
C GLU A 153 -17.99 -9.49 -19.30
N GLN A 154 -17.51 -8.30 -19.66
CA GLN A 154 -17.14 -7.18 -18.77
C GLN A 154 -18.32 -6.57 -17.99
N SER A 155 -19.35 -7.34 -17.64
CA SER A 155 -20.43 -6.88 -16.77
C SER A 155 -20.00 -7.05 -15.31
N TRP A 156 -19.39 -6.01 -14.75
CA TRP A 156 -19.19 -5.89 -13.32
C TRP A 156 -20.55 -5.85 -12.62
N LYS A 157 -20.85 -6.85 -11.79
CA LYS A 157 -22.09 -6.84 -10.99
C LYS A 157 -21.75 -6.55 -9.54
N ARG A 158 -22.23 -5.40 -9.06
CA ARG A 158 -22.18 -5.07 -7.63
C ARG A 158 -23.19 -5.93 -6.88
N SER A 159 -22.71 -6.65 -5.89
CA SER A 159 -23.54 -7.52 -5.06
C SER A 159 -23.26 -7.27 -3.59
N ASP A 160 -24.32 -7.26 -2.77
CA ASP A 160 -24.16 -7.27 -1.32
C ASP A 160 -23.84 -8.70 -0.87
N ALA A 161 -22.76 -8.87 -0.10
CA ALA A 161 -22.31 -10.12 0.45
C ALA A 161 -22.30 -10.11 1.97
N ASP A 162 -22.67 -11.26 2.54
CA ASP A 162 -22.48 -11.56 3.95
C ASP A 162 -20.98 -11.73 4.24
N PRO A 163 -20.41 -11.02 5.22
CA PRO A 163 -19.01 -11.17 5.62
C PRO A 163 -18.59 -12.61 5.92
N ASN A 164 -19.49 -13.45 6.41
CA ASN A 164 -19.19 -14.85 6.74
C ASN A 164 -18.97 -15.72 5.49
N ASN A 165 -19.42 -15.26 4.33
CA ASN A 165 -19.25 -15.95 3.04
C ASN A 165 -18.10 -15.38 2.21
N VAL A 166 -17.37 -14.40 2.75
CA VAL A 166 -16.24 -13.76 2.09
C VAL A 166 -14.96 -14.24 2.75
N ARG A 167 -14.06 -14.82 1.96
CA ARG A 167 -12.72 -15.19 2.41
C ARG A 167 -11.65 -14.58 1.51
N PRO A 168 -10.46 -14.26 2.02
CA PRO A 168 -9.35 -13.82 1.18
C PRO A 168 -9.03 -14.86 0.09
N ASP A 169 -8.80 -14.40 -1.13
CA ASP A 169 -8.33 -15.27 -2.21
C ASP A 169 -6.82 -15.53 -2.05
N ARG A 170 -6.48 -16.62 -1.37
CA ARG A 170 -5.09 -16.99 -1.09
C ARG A 170 -4.35 -17.58 -2.30
N SER A 171 -5.06 -17.84 -3.41
CA SER A 171 -4.45 -18.42 -4.61
C SER A 171 -3.65 -17.40 -5.43
N LYS A 172 -3.95 -16.11 -5.25
CA LYS A 172 -3.28 -15.02 -5.96
C LYS A 172 -2.06 -14.55 -5.18
N VAL A 173 -0.90 -15.15 -5.48
CA VAL A 173 0.40 -14.72 -4.97
C VAL A 173 0.89 -13.54 -5.83
N GLY A 174 1.08 -12.36 -5.25
CA GLY A 174 1.55 -11.17 -5.98
C GLY A 174 1.18 -9.86 -5.27
N TRP A 175 1.82 -8.75 -5.69
CA TRP A 175 1.67 -7.43 -5.08
C TRP A 175 0.26 -6.88 -5.35
N TRP A 176 -0.52 -6.67 -4.28
CA TRP A 176 -1.81 -5.97 -4.34
C TRP A 176 -1.78 -4.80 -3.35
N ALA A 177 -0.98 -3.80 -3.65
CA ALA A 177 -1.16 -2.47 -3.07
C ALA A 177 -2.05 -1.68 -4.06
N PRO A 178 -3.07 -0.93 -3.59
CA PRO A 178 -3.66 0.11 -4.41
C PRO A 178 -2.52 1.01 -4.91
N SER A 179 -2.51 1.40 -6.20
CA SER A 179 -1.62 2.49 -6.63
C SER A 179 -1.81 3.67 -5.68
N ALA A 180 -0.76 4.41 -5.34
CA ALA A 180 -0.89 5.62 -4.51
C ALA A 180 -1.98 6.58 -5.05
N ASP A 181 -2.25 6.52 -6.36
CA ASP A 181 -3.32 7.28 -7.02
C ASP A 181 -4.74 6.81 -6.65
N ALA A 182 -4.92 5.53 -6.30
CA ALA A 182 -6.24 4.97 -5.98
C ALA A 182 -6.78 5.45 -4.62
N GLU A 183 -5.91 5.78 -3.67
CA GLU A 183 -6.32 6.36 -2.39
C GLU A 183 -6.61 7.88 -2.51
N ALA A 184 -5.98 8.57 -3.46
CA ALA A 184 -6.19 10.00 -3.70
C ALA A 184 -7.55 10.32 -4.33
N VAL A 185 -8.20 9.36 -4.99
CA VAL A 185 -9.48 9.59 -5.70
C VAL A 185 -10.70 9.49 -4.78
N ASN A 186 -10.56 9.01 -3.54
CA ASN A 186 -11.72 8.65 -2.71
C ASN A 186 -12.00 9.58 -1.51
N VAL A 187 -11.37 10.76 -1.47
CA VAL A 187 -11.64 11.79 -0.45
C VAL A 187 -12.17 13.04 -1.14
N GLU A 188 -13.39 12.98 -1.65
CA GLU A 188 -14.31 14.13 -1.77
C GLU A 188 -15.60 13.68 -2.48
N HIS A 189 -16.67 13.50 -1.70
CA HIS A 189 -18.03 13.56 -2.22
C HIS A 189 -18.96 14.14 -1.15
N PRO A 190 -19.08 15.48 -1.03
CA PRO A 190 -20.33 16.07 -0.62
C PRO A 190 -21.30 16.05 -1.81
N GLU A 191 -22.57 15.84 -1.53
CA GLU A 191 -23.68 15.91 -2.49
C GLU A 191 -23.61 17.23 -3.28
N GLN A 192 -23.20 17.18 -4.55
CA GLN A 192 -23.39 18.30 -5.46
C GLN A 192 -23.87 17.83 -6.82
N GLU A 193 -25.16 18.07 -7.04
CA GLU A 193 -25.87 17.91 -8.28
C GLU A 193 -25.36 18.93 -9.34
N VAL A 194 -25.33 18.48 -10.59
CA VAL A 194 -25.35 19.24 -11.86
C VAL A 194 -24.03 19.33 -12.70
N GLN A 195 -24.13 18.69 -13.86
CA GLN A 195 -23.57 18.96 -15.22
C GLN A 195 -22.34 18.18 -15.75
N PRO A 196 -22.40 17.70 -17.02
CA PRO A 196 -21.34 16.90 -17.63
C PRO A 196 -20.32 17.78 -18.36
N ALA A 197 -19.06 17.75 -17.92
CA ALA A 197 -17.93 18.19 -18.71
C ALA A 197 -17.09 16.96 -19.09
N ALA A 198 -16.76 16.85 -20.37
CA ALA A 198 -16.12 15.70 -20.99
C ALA A 198 -14.77 15.34 -20.31
N ALA A 199 -14.73 14.19 -19.65
CA ALA A 199 -13.50 13.61 -19.12
C ALA A 199 -12.71 12.94 -20.26
N SER A 200 -11.47 13.39 -20.46
CA SER A 200 -10.50 12.70 -21.32
C SER A 200 -9.97 11.48 -20.58
N SER A 201 -10.47 10.30 -20.93
CA SER A 201 -9.98 9.02 -20.45
C SER A 201 -8.82 8.56 -21.35
N SER A 202 -7.59 8.54 -20.84
CA SER A 202 -6.46 7.90 -21.51
C SER A 202 -6.61 6.38 -21.40
N THR A 203 -7.17 5.77 -22.44
CA THR A 203 -7.26 4.33 -22.59
C THR A 203 -5.86 3.73 -22.77
N PRO A 204 -5.46 2.67 -22.02
CA PRO A 204 -4.22 1.96 -22.28
C PRO A 204 -4.29 1.38 -23.69
N THR A 205 -3.47 1.92 -24.59
CA THR A 205 -3.43 1.49 -25.99
C THR A 205 -2.68 0.16 -26.06
N PRO A 206 -3.28 -0.92 -26.58
CA PRO A 206 -2.57 -2.19 -26.75
C PRO A 206 -1.35 -1.97 -27.64
N VAL A 207 -0.17 -2.20 -27.07
CA VAL A 207 1.11 -1.93 -27.75
C VAL A 207 1.35 -3.04 -28.76
N ALA A 208 1.52 -2.66 -30.03
CA ALA A 208 1.80 -3.63 -31.10
C ALA A 208 3.11 -4.38 -30.78
N PRO A 209 3.13 -5.72 -30.86
CA PRO A 209 4.33 -6.51 -30.61
C PRO A 209 5.45 -6.13 -31.58
N GLY A 210 6.68 -5.99 -31.08
CA GLY A 210 7.85 -5.65 -31.89
C GLY A 210 8.28 -4.18 -31.85
N ARG A 211 7.83 -3.41 -30.86
CA ARG A 211 8.31 -2.03 -30.64
C ARG A 211 9.69 -2.06 -29.96
N ILE A 212 10.68 -1.45 -30.61
CA ILE A 212 11.98 -1.16 -30.00
C ILE A 212 11.84 0.13 -29.18
N GLN A 213 12.23 0.09 -27.92
CA GLN A 213 12.29 1.25 -27.01
C GLN A 213 13.68 1.41 -26.43
N THR A 214 14.07 2.64 -26.09
CA THR A 214 15.36 2.94 -25.48
C THR A 214 15.17 3.15 -23.98
N ALA A 215 15.96 2.46 -23.15
CA ALA A 215 15.99 2.67 -21.72
C ALA A 215 16.45 4.09 -21.40
N THR A 216 15.65 4.85 -20.65
CA THR A 216 15.99 6.22 -20.24
C THR A 216 16.73 6.25 -18.90
N PHE A 217 16.59 5.20 -18.09
CA PHE A 217 17.17 5.09 -16.76
C PHE A 217 17.89 3.75 -16.57
N ALA A 218 18.84 3.73 -15.64
CA ALA A 218 19.47 2.48 -15.22
C ALA A 218 18.48 1.67 -14.37
N PHE A 219 18.46 0.36 -14.57
CA PHE A 219 17.67 -0.58 -13.79
C PHE A 219 18.46 -1.85 -13.56
N ASP A 220 18.69 -2.22 -12.30
CA ASP A 220 19.36 -3.46 -11.93
C ASP A 220 18.34 -4.54 -11.57
N GLY A 221 17.95 -5.33 -12.55
CA GLY A 221 17.04 -6.46 -12.36
C GLY A 221 17.65 -7.62 -11.55
N SER A 222 18.97 -7.65 -11.33
CA SER A 222 19.64 -8.83 -10.74
C SER A 222 19.17 -9.15 -9.32
N SER A 223 18.68 -8.16 -8.57
CA SER A 223 18.09 -8.35 -7.24
C SER A 223 16.74 -9.09 -7.25
N TYR A 224 16.06 -9.15 -8.40
CA TYR A 224 14.74 -9.79 -8.55
C TYR A 224 14.83 -11.22 -9.10
N GLY A 225 16.01 -11.63 -9.59
CA GLY A 225 16.27 -12.97 -10.11
C GLY A 225 17.00 -12.94 -11.46
N PRO A 226 17.46 -14.11 -11.94
CA PRO A 226 18.22 -14.22 -13.19
C PRO A 226 17.38 -13.93 -14.44
N ASP A 227 16.05 -13.97 -14.33
CA ASP A 227 15.13 -13.74 -15.44
C ASP A 227 14.88 -12.24 -15.72
N TYR A 228 15.34 -11.35 -14.84
CA TYR A 228 15.16 -9.91 -14.96
C TYR A 228 16.34 -9.26 -15.69
N LEU A 229 16.05 -8.25 -16.52
CA LEU A 229 17.05 -7.54 -17.29
C LEU A 229 17.80 -6.52 -16.43
N VAL A 230 19.11 -6.42 -16.64
CA VAL A 230 19.91 -5.27 -16.21
C VAL A 230 20.01 -4.32 -17.39
N LEU A 231 19.52 -3.10 -17.22
CA LEU A 231 19.41 -2.07 -18.24
C LEU A 231 20.25 -0.86 -17.84
N ASN A 232 21.00 -0.32 -18.79
CA ASN A 232 21.63 0.99 -18.67
C ASN A 232 20.87 2.02 -19.53
N PRO A 233 20.95 3.31 -19.19
CA PRO A 233 20.46 4.36 -20.08
C PRO A 233 21.03 4.16 -21.48
N GLY A 234 20.18 4.26 -22.50
CA GLY A 234 20.48 4.08 -23.91
C GLY A 234 20.45 2.64 -24.44
N ASP A 235 20.25 1.63 -23.59
CA ASP A 235 20.03 0.25 -24.07
C ASP A 235 18.73 0.17 -24.87
N GLU A 236 18.73 -0.54 -26.00
CA GLU A 236 17.53 -0.78 -26.80
C GLU A 236 16.89 -2.12 -26.44
N ILE A 237 15.58 -2.08 -26.22
CA ILE A 237 14.77 -3.18 -25.73
C ILE A 237 13.65 -3.43 -26.75
N ASN A 238 13.57 -4.65 -27.25
CA ASN A 238 12.39 -5.10 -28.00
C ASN A 238 11.32 -5.54 -27.01
N TRP A 239 10.21 -4.80 -26.96
CA TRP A 239 9.04 -5.13 -26.14
C TRP A 239 8.23 -6.25 -26.78
N LEU A 240 7.93 -7.27 -25.97
CA LEU A 240 7.21 -8.46 -26.39
C LEU A 240 5.77 -8.45 -25.89
N GLU A 241 5.58 -8.34 -24.58
CA GLU A 241 4.27 -8.42 -23.92
C GLU A 241 4.29 -7.60 -22.63
N GLU A 242 3.11 -7.20 -22.17
CA GLU A 242 2.90 -6.55 -20.88
C GLU A 242 1.91 -7.40 -20.08
N ASP A 243 2.30 -7.79 -18.87
CA ASP A 243 1.47 -8.56 -17.95
C ASP A 243 1.44 -7.85 -16.60
N GLN A 244 0.26 -7.41 -16.19
CA GLN A 244 0.00 -6.81 -14.87
C GLN A 244 0.96 -5.67 -14.49
N GLY A 245 1.25 -4.76 -15.44
CA GLY A 245 2.14 -3.62 -15.24
C GLY A 245 3.63 -3.93 -15.32
N TRP A 246 3.99 -5.19 -15.55
CA TRP A 246 5.35 -5.60 -15.89
C TRP A 246 5.48 -5.83 -17.38
N SER A 247 6.50 -5.24 -17.98
CA SER A 247 6.80 -5.45 -19.40
C SER A 247 7.87 -6.52 -19.57
N ARG A 248 7.59 -7.51 -20.40
CA ARG A 248 8.57 -8.49 -20.85
C ARG A 248 9.21 -8.02 -22.14
N GLY A 249 10.54 -8.01 -22.16
CA GLY A 249 11.30 -7.60 -23.32
C GLY A 249 12.62 -8.35 -23.44
N LYS A 250 13.36 -8.06 -24.51
CA LYS A 250 14.73 -8.54 -24.71
C LYS A 250 15.60 -7.37 -25.15
N VAL A 251 16.78 -7.24 -24.54
CA VAL A 251 17.79 -6.28 -24.99
C VAL A 251 18.26 -6.68 -26.39
N VAL A 252 18.07 -5.79 -27.37
CA VAL A 252 18.50 -5.98 -28.76
C VAL A 252 19.86 -5.33 -29.02
N GLN A 253 20.14 -4.21 -28.38
CA GLN A 253 21.42 -3.51 -28.48
C GLN A 253 21.77 -2.92 -27.13
N ARG A 254 22.98 -3.20 -26.64
CA ARG A 254 23.51 -2.54 -25.45
C ARG A 254 24.21 -1.26 -25.88
N GLN A 255 23.96 -0.16 -25.18
CA GLN A 255 24.79 1.00 -25.35
C GLN A 255 26.19 0.63 -24.84
N VAL A 256 27.17 0.70 -25.74
CA VAL A 256 28.56 0.65 -25.33
C VAL A 256 28.79 1.95 -24.58
N VAL A 257 28.69 1.89 -23.25
CA VAL A 257 29.19 2.95 -22.38
C VAL A 257 30.70 2.92 -22.58
N LEU A 258 31.16 3.69 -23.58
CA LEU A 258 32.56 4.02 -23.67
C LEU A 258 32.91 4.63 -22.32
N PRO A 259 33.89 4.07 -21.58
CA PRO A 259 34.31 4.64 -20.32
C PRO A 259 34.61 6.10 -20.62
N HIS A 260 33.75 7.00 -20.13
CA HIS A 260 33.94 8.42 -20.35
C HIS A 260 35.34 8.71 -19.82
N ASP A 261 36.20 9.11 -20.77
CA ASP A 261 37.58 9.48 -20.53
C ASP A 261 37.57 10.42 -19.34
N ARG A 262 38.06 9.96 -18.18
CA ARG A 262 37.97 10.71 -16.92
C ARG A 262 38.63 12.06 -17.18
N PRO A 263 37.90 13.19 -17.16
CA PRO A 263 38.56 14.47 -17.29
C PRO A 263 39.42 14.70 -16.05
N GLY A 264 40.75 14.63 -16.23
CA GLY A 264 41.74 15.14 -15.29
C GLY A 264 42.03 14.26 -14.08
N ALA A 265 42.78 13.16 -14.28
CA ALA A 265 43.77 12.80 -13.27
C ALA A 265 44.86 13.89 -13.32
N LEU A 266 44.75 14.87 -12.41
CA LEU A 266 45.79 15.86 -12.18
C LEU A 266 47.05 15.08 -11.76
N VAL A 267 48.04 15.01 -12.65
CA VAL A 267 49.36 14.48 -12.32
C VAL A 267 50.03 15.52 -11.44
N ASP A 268 50.07 15.26 -10.14
CA ASP A 268 50.87 16.05 -9.21
C ASP A 268 52.35 15.74 -9.49
N VAL A 269 53.05 16.72 -10.06
CA VAL A 269 54.51 16.72 -10.19
C VAL A 269 55.00 17.87 -9.33
N GLY A 270 55.30 17.56 -8.07
CA GLY A 270 55.83 18.49 -7.08
C GLY A 270 56.27 17.78 -5.81
#